data_AF-A0A889Q3E7-F1
#
_entry.id   AF-A0A889Q3E7-F1
#
_cell.length_a   1.000
_cell.length_b   1.000
_cell.length_c   1.000
_cell.angle_alpha   90.00
_cell.angle_beta   90.00
_cell.angle_gamma   90.00
#
_symmetry.space_group_name_H-M   'P 1'
#
loop_
_entity.id
_entity.type
_entity.pdbx_description
1 polymer ?
#
loop_
_entity_poly.entity_id
_entity_poly.type
_entity_poly.pdbx_seq_one_letter_code
_entity_poly.pdbx_strand_id
1 'polypeptide(L)'
;MHGRIIKEKTYDCANYEKNLMIVNMGPHHPSMHGVLRLIVTLDGQDVIDCEPILGYLHRGMEKIAENLTIIQYLPYVTRWDYLATMFTEAITVNGPEQLGNIQVPKRASYIRAIMLELSRIASHLLWLSPFMADIGAQTPFFYIFRERELIYDLFEAATGMRMMHNYFRIGGVAADLPHGWIDKCLYFCDYFLTGVAEYQKLITHNPIFLERVEGIGIIDTEEALNWGLSGPMLRASGIQWDLRKVDHYECYDEFYWEIQWQKEGDSLARYLVRICEMKESIKILQQAMEGIPEGPYENLETRCFDRIKNPEWNYFEYRLLVKNPLRLLNCPSKNFM
;
A
#
# COMPACT_ATOMS: atom_id res chain seq x y z
N MET A 1 -11.02 28.73 2.11
CA MET A 1 -10.42 29.15 0.83
C MET A 1 -10.76 28.08 -0.20
N HIS A 2 -11.50 28.42 -1.24
CA HIS A 2 -12.06 27.46 -2.20
C HIS A 2 -11.00 27.03 -3.22
N GLY A 3 -10.41 25.84 -3.05
CA GLY A 3 -9.56 25.21 -4.06
C GLY A 3 -10.39 24.61 -5.19
N ARG A 4 -10.83 25.43 -6.14
CA ARG A 4 -11.24 24.94 -7.47
C ARG A 4 -10.01 24.95 -8.35
N ILE A 5 -9.60 23.78 -8.85
CA ILE A 5 -8.68 23.71 -9.99
C ILE A 5 -9.39 24.41 -11.16
N ILE A 6 -8.84 25.56 -11.54
CA ILE A 6 -9.44 26.44 -12.54
C ILE A 6 -9.38 25.74 -13.89
N LYS A 7 -10.55 25.40 -14.46
CA LYS A 7 -10.72 24.97 -15.86
C LYS A 7 -9.90 25.86 -16.79
N GLU A 8 -9.18 25.25 -17.74
CA GLU A 8 -8.39 25.88 -18.80
C GLU A 8 -9.02 27.21 -19.27
N LYS A 9 -8.48 28.32 -18.79
CA LYS A 9 -8.65 29.61 -19.44
C LYS A 9 -7.52 29.72 -20.44
N THR A 10 -7.87 29.77 -21.72
CA THR A 10 -7.00 30.27 -22.78
C THR A 10 -6.53 31.67 -22.39
N TYR A 11 -5.25 31.81 -22.04
CA TYR A 11 -4.66 33.09 -21.68
C TYR A 11 -4.26 33.84 -22.95
N ASP A 12 -4.93 34.96 -23.22
CA ASP A 12 -4.46 35.98 -24.16
C ASP A 12 -3.12 36.53 -23.68
N CYS A 13 -2.14 36.52 -24.58
CA CYS A 13 -0.79 37.02 -24.37
C CYS A 13 -0.78 38.55 -24.24
N ALA A 14 -1.03 39.08 -23.05
CA ALA A 14 -0.85 40.49 -22.76
C ALA A 14 -0.28 40.71 -21.34
N ASN A 15 1.06 40.73 -21.28
CA ASN A 15 1.92 41.48 -20.36
C ASN A 15 1.38 41.82 -18.95
N TYR A 16 1.60 40.89 -18.02
CA TYR A 16 2.11 41.19 -16.68
C TYR A 16 3.16 40.11 -16.38
N GLU A 17 4.44 40.47 -16.28
CA GLU A 17 5.48 39.56 -15.80
C GLU A 17 5.19 39.24 -14.33
N LYS A 18 4.38 38.20 -14.08
CA LYS A 18 4.31 37.61 -12.75
C LYS A 18 5.69 37.00 -12.48
N ASN A 19 6.42 37.57 -11.52
CA ASN A 19 7.68 37.02 -11.03
C ASN A 19 7.39 35.71 -10.27
N LEU A 20 7.18 34.63 -11.02
CA LEU A 20 6.99 33.31 -10.47
C LEU A 20 8.30 32.85 -9.82
N MET A 21 8.20 32.40 -8.57
CA MET A 21 9.33 31.86 -7.84
C MET A 21 9.38 30.36 -8.04
N ILE A 22 10.50 29.86 -8.57
CA ILE A 22 10.73 28.43 -8.69
C ILE A 22 11.51 27.96 -7.46
N VAL A 23 10.88 27.12 -6.64
CA VAL A 23 11.51 26.51 -5.47
C VAL A 23 11.79 25.06 -5.77
N ASN A 24 13.06 24.69 -5.71
CA ASN A 24 13.50 23.32 -5.86
C ASN A 24 13.66 22.68 -4.48
N MET A 25 12.67 21.89 -4.09
CA MET A 25 12.76 21.07 -2.88
C MET A 25 13.54 19.80 -3.21
N GLY A 26 14.78 19.75 -2.74
CA GLY A 26 15.70 18.65 -3.00
C GLY A 26 15.52 17.46 -2.05
N PRO A 27 16.14 16.32 -2.38
CA PRO A 27 15.95 15.03 -1.70
C PRO A 27 16.42 14.97 -0.23
N HIS A 28 17.11 16.02 0.25
CA HIS A 28 17.57 16.11 1.64
C HIS A 28 16.54 16.78 2.57
N HIS A 29 15.45 17.32 2.03
CA HIS A 29 14.48 18.06 2.84
C HIS A 29 13.76 17.11 3.82
N PRO A 30 13.64 17.45 5.12
CA PRO A 30 13.10 16.54 6.14
C PRO A 30 11.63 16.17 5.93
N SER A 31 10.84 17.02 5.26
CA SER A 31 9.44 16.71 4.90
C SER A 31 9.31 15.84 3.64
N MET A 32 10.42 15.39 3.07
CA MET A 32 10.42 14.42 1.96
C MET A 32 10.71 13.04 2.53
N HIS A 33 9.67 12.39 3.06
CA HIS A 33 9.76 10.99 3.50
C HIS A 33 10.09 10.11 2.30
N GLY A 34 11.34 9.64 2.23
CA GLY A 34 11.90 8.95 1.08
C GLY A 34 12.88 9.83 0.30
N VAL A 35 13.00 9.61 -1.01
CA VAL A 35 13.89 10.39 -1.88
C VAL A 35 13.06 10.92 -3.04
N LEU A 36 12.48 12.09 -2.83
CA LEU A 36 11.65 12.80 -3.79
C LEU A 36 12.28 14.17 -4.07
N ARG A 37 12.13 14.68 -5.28
CA ARG A 37 12.45 16.07 -5.61
C ARG A 37 11.23 16.71 -6.22
N LEU A 38 10.84 17.88 -5.72
CA LEU A 38 9.70 18.64 -6.22
C LEU A 38 10.20 19.99 -6.73
N ILE A 39 9.95 20.28 -8.00
CA ILE A 39 10.12 21.62 -8.56
C ILE A 39 8.76 22.29 -8.48
N VAL A 40 8.64 23.25 -7.57
CA VAL A 40 7.37 23.93 -7.28
C VAL A 40 7.43 25.35 -7.84
N THR A 41 6.47 25.69 -8.68
CA THR A 41 6.29 27.04 -9.22
C THR A 41 5.26 27.78 -8.37
N LEU A 42 5.71 28.84 -7.71
CA LEU A 42 4.94 29.58 -6.72
C LEU A 42 4.61 31.00 -7.22
N ASP A 43 3.39 31.45 -6.94
CA ASP A 43 2.96 32.85 -7.02
C ASP A 43 2.66 33.34 -5.59
N GLY A 44 3.71 33.84 -4.94
CA GLY A 44 3.66 34.17 -3.51
C GLY A 44 3.50 32.92 -2.64
N GLN A 45 2.29 32.69 -2.11
CA GLN A 45 1.94 31.54 -1.27
C GLN A 45 1.20 30.44 -2.04
N ASP A 46 0.66 30.75 -3.22
CA ASP A 46 -0.12 29.81 -4.00
C ASP A 46 0.77 28.97 -4.90
N VAL A 47 0.49 27.67 -4.96
CA VAL A 47 1.15 26.72 -5.85
C VAL A 47 0.43 26.72 -7.19
N ILE A 48 1.12 27.11 -8.26
CA ILE A 48 0.58 27.06 -9.63
C ILE A 48 0.85 25.70 -10.26
N ASP A 49 2.08 25.22 -10.11
CA ASP A 49 2.53 23.98 -10.73
C ASP A 49 3.54 23.25 -9.85
N CYS A 50 3.56 21.94 -9.96
CA CYS A 50 4.43 21.06 -9.19
C CYS A 50 4.87 19.89 -10.07
N GLU A 51 6.16 19.86 -10.40
CA GLU A 51 6.76 18.78 -11.16
C GLU A 51 7.52 17.84 -10.21
N PRO A 52 7.00 16.62 -9.98
CA PRO A 52 7.69 15.61 -9.19
C PRO A 52 8.76 14.89 -10.02
N ILE A 53 10.01 15.01 -9.63
CA ILE A 53 11.12 14.23 -10.19
C ILE A 53 11.29 12.96 -9.35
N LEU A 54 10.94 11.84 -9.97
CA LEU A 54 11.01 10.51 -9.39
C LEU A 54 12.25 9.75 -9.90
N GLY A 55 12.53 8.59 -9.29
CA GLY A 55 13.51 7.63 -9.82
C GLY A 55 14.85 7.56 -9.09
N TYR A 56 15.09 8.37 -8.06
CA TYR A 56 16.29 8.28 -7.22
C TYR A 56 16.46 6.91 -6.55
N LEU A 57 15.36 6.19 -6.34
CA LEU A 57 15.32 4.85 -5.75
C LEU A 57 15.02 3.75 -6.78
N HIS A 58 15.08 4.05 -8.09
CA HIS A 58 14.88 3.04 -9.13
C HIS A 58 16.04 2.03 -9.14
N ARG A 59 15.73 0.75 -8.93
CA ARG A 59 16.71 -0.34 -8.81
C ARG A 59 16.66 -1.35 -9.97
N GLY A 60 15.83 -1.11 -10.99
CA GLY A 60 15.70 -2.05 -12.12
C GLY A 60 15.16 -3.43 -11.72
N MET A 61 14.23 -3.48 -10.75
CA MET A 61 13.71 -4.74 -10.19
C MET A 61 13.10 -5.66 -11.26
N GLU A 62 12.42 -5.10 -12.25
CA GLU A 62 11.84 -5.83 -13.38
C GLU A 62 12.92 -6.60 -14.18
N LYS A 63 14.07 -5.96 -14.42
CA LYS A 63 15.18 -6.60 -15.14
C LYS A 63 15.87 -7.69 -14.31
N ILE A 64 15.88 -7.53 -12.99
CA ILE A 64 16.38 -8.55 -12.07
C ILE A 64 15.44 -9.75 -12.06
N ALA A 65 14.12 -9.52 -12.11
CA ALA A 65 13.11 -10.57 -12.14
C ALA A 65 13.27 -11.51 -13.35
N GLU A 66 13.63 -10.97 -14.52
CA GLU A 66 13.87 -11.78 -15.73
C GLU A 66 14.98 -12.83 -15.58
N ASN A 67 15.98 -12.56 -14.74
CA ASN A 67 17.16 -13.42 -14.57
C ASN A 67 17.07 -14.37 -13.38
N LEU A 68 16.06 -14.21 -12.51
CA LEU A 68 15.91 -14.97 -11.28
C LEU A 68 14.71 -15.89 -11.33
N THR A 69 14.79 -17.01 -10.61
CA THR A 69 13.60 -17.83 -10.35
C THR A 69 12.69 -17.12 -9.34
N ILE A 70 11.40 -17.45 -9.34
CA ILE A 70 10.39 -16.80 -8.46
C ILE A 70 10.82 -16.86 -6.99
N ILE A 71 11.32 -18.02 -6.53
CA ILE A 71 11.78 -18.21 -5.15
C ILE A 71 13.00 -17.33 -4.82
N GLN A 72 13.92 -17.18 -5.77
CA GLN A 72 15.09 -16.31 -5.62
C GLN A 72 14.73 -14.82 -5.71
N TYR A 73 13.64 -14.50 -6.41
CA TYR A 73 13.15 -13.14 -6.56
C TYR A 73 12.35 -12.64 -5.34
N LEU A 74 11.74 -13.55 -4.58
CA LEU A 74 10.91 -13.20 -3.42
C LEU A 74 11.58 -12.24 -2.41
N PRO A 75 12.87 -12.41 -2.03
CA PRO A 75 13.56 -11.45 -1.15
C PRO A 75 13.79 -10.06 -1.75
N TYR A 76 13.65 -9.87 -3.07
CA TYR A 76 13.68 -8.56 -3.70
C TYR A 76 12.32 -7.88 -3.65
N VAL A 77 11.25 -8.67 -3.74
CA VAL A 77 9.86 -8.19 -3.72
C VAL A 77 9.49 -7.59 -2.37
N THR A 78 10.02 -8.15 -1.28
CA THR A 78 9.86 -7.56 0.07
C THR A 78 10.36 -6.12 0.14
N ARG A 79 11.28 -5.73 -0.75
CA ARG A 79 11.87 -4.40 -0.82
C ARG A 79 11.13 -3.42 -1.74
N TRP A 80 10.09 -3.88 -2.43
CA TRP A 80 9.25 -3.00 -3.26
C TRP A 80 8.50 -2.01 -2.37
N ASP A 81 7.79 -2.56 -1.37
CA ASP A 81 7.19 -1.80 -0.29
C ASP A 81 7.75 -2.30 1.04
N TYR A 82 8.67 -1.52 1.62
CA TYR A 82 9.31 -1.84 2.89
C TYR A 82 8.37 -1.65 4.10
N LEU A 83 7.21 -1.01 3.90
CA LEU A 83 6.19 -0.80 4.92
C LEU A 83 5.32 -2.05 5.06
N ALA A 84 4.85 -2.56 3.93
CA ALA A 84 3.85 -3.63 3.83
C ALA A 84 4.41 -4.87 3.11
N THR A 85 5.58 -5.33 3.56
CA THR A 85 6.36 -6.41 2.91
C THR A 85 5.57 -7.70 2.65
N MET A 86 4.64 -8.07 3.54
CA MET A 86 3.84 -9.30 3.39
C MET A 86 2.83 -9.19 2.23
N PHE A 87 2.35 -8.00 1.89
CA PHE A 87 1.45 -7.82 0.74
C PHE A 87 2.18 -8.06 -0.58
N THR A 88 3.41 -7.55 -0.70
CA THR A 88 4.19 -7.76 -1.93
C THR A 88 4.60 -9.22 -2.07
N GLU A 89 4.94 -9.89 -0.97
CA GLU A 89 5.13 -11.35 -0.94
C GLU A 89 3.86 -12.09 -1.39
N ALA A 90 2.68 -11.75 -0.86
CA ALA A 90 1.42 -12.41 -1.22
C ALA A 90 1.12 -12.25 -2.72
N ILE A 91 1.28 -11.06 -3.28
CA ILE A 91 1.03 -10.82 -4.71
C ILE A 91 1.92 -11.72 -5.59
N THR A 92 3.19 -11.85 -5.21
CA THR A 92 4.17 -12.63 -6.00
C THR A 92 4.07 -14.14 -5.81
N VAL A 93 3.45 -14.59 -4.73
CA VAL A 93 3.16 -16.00 -4.47
C VAL A 93 1.81 -16.41 -5.07
N ASN A 94 0.78 -15.57 -4.92
CA ASN A 94 -0.59 -15.87 -5.36
C ASN A 94 -0.68 -15.96 -6.89
N GLY A 95 0.05 -15.14 -7.65
CA GLY A 95 0.05 -15.20 -9.11
C GLY A 95 0.47 -16.58 -9.65
N PRO A 96 1.66 -17.08 -9.30
CA PRO A 96 2.10 -18.44 -9.65
C PRO A 96 1.20 -19.55 -9.10
N GLU A 97 0.61 -19.39 -7.90
CA GLU A 97 -0.34 -20.37 -7.35
C GLU A 97 -1.61 -20.49 -8.19
N GLN A 98 -2.16 -19.36 -8.64
CA GLN A 98 -3.30 -19.34 -9.55
C GLN A 98 -2.95 -19.89 -10.93
N LEU A 99 -1.79 -19.54 -11.49
CA LEU A 99 -1.32 -20.08 -12.77
C LEU A 99 -1.07 -21.59 -12.71
N GLY A 100 -0.56 -22.08 -11.58
CA GLY A 100 -0.26 -23.50 -11.35
C GLY A 100 -1.44 -24.33 -10.83
N ASN A 101 -2.61 -23.72 -10.60
CA ASN A 101 -3.76 -24.35 -9.92
C ASN A 101 -3.35 -25.06 -8.61
N ILE A 102 -2.47 -24.44 -7.84
CA ILE A 102 -1.93 -24.96 -6.60
C ILE A 102 -2.94 -24.71 -5.48
N GLN A 103 -3.37 -25.75 -4.80
CA GLN A 103 -4.24 -25.61 -3.64
C GLN A 103 -3.41 -25.26 -2.39
N VAL A 104 -3.70 -24.12 -1.79
CA VAL A 104 -3.11 -23.69 -0.52
C VAL A 104 -3.90 -24.31 0.64
N PRO A 105 -3.24 -24.90 1.65
CA PRO A 105 -3.93 -25.43 2.82
C PRO A 105 -4.72 -24.35 3.57
N LYS A 106 -5.90 -24.70 4.10
CA LYS A 106 -6.76 -23.74 4.83
C LYS A 106 -6.04 -23.04 5.98
N ARG A 107 -5.25 -23.77 6.77
CA ARG A 107 -4.44 -23.20 7.86
C ARG A 107 -3.45 -22.15 7.34
N ALA A 108 -2.77 -22.45 6.22
CA ALA A 108 -1.83 -21.51 5.61
C ALA A 108 -2.53 -20.23 5.14
N SER A 109 -3.72 -20.35 4.54
CA SER A 109 -4.52 -19.18 4.12
C SER A 109 -4.94 -18.30 5.29
N TYR A 110 -5.34 -18.90 6.43
CA TYR A 110 -5.62 -18.17 7.67
C TYR A 110 -4.39 -17.44 8.19
N ILE A 111 -3.24 -18.11 8.25
CA ILE A 111 -1.97 -17.49 8.69
C ILE A 111 -1.61 -16.32 7.77
N ARG A 112 -1.75 -16.48 6.44
CA ARG A 112 -1.52 -15.39 5.48
C ARG A 112 -2.46 -14.22 5.72
N ALA A 113 -3.76 -14.46 5.90
CA ALA A 113 -4.73 -13.40 6.19
C ALA A 113 -4.38 -12.63 7.47
N ILE A 114 -4.00 -13.34 8.54
CA ILE A 114 -3.56 -12.73 9.80
C ILE A 114 -2.32 -11.86 9.57
N MET A 115 -1.29 -12.39 8.89
CA MET A 115 -0.05 -11.65 8.62
C MET A 115 -0.28 -10.43 7.72
N LEU A 116 -1.18 -10.54 6.74
CA LEU A 116 -1.57 -9.43 5.86
C LEU A 116 -2.29 -8.33 6.64
N GLU A 117 -3.24 -8.66 7.50
CA GLU A 117 -3.97 -7.66 8.29
C GLU A 117 -3.08 -7.01 9.36
N LEU A 118 -2.16 -7.76 9.99
CA LEU A 118 -1.11 -7.16 10.84
C LEU A 118 -0.21 -6.20 10.04
N SER A 119 0.19 -6.60 8.82
CA SER A 119 0.99 -5.74 7.94
C SER A 119 0.21 -4.50 7.49
N ARG A 120 -1.11 -4.58 7.37
CA ARG A 120 -1.97 -3.44 7.03
C ARG A 120 -1.96 -2.42 8.15
N ILE A 121 -2.16 -2.87 9.39
CA ILE A 121 -2.10 -2.01 10.58
C ILE A 121 -0.71 -1.36 10.67
N ALA A 122 0.38 -2.13 10.53
CA ALA A 122 1.74 -1.60 10.57
C ALA A 122 2.02 -0.54 9.48
N SER A 123 1.42 -0.70 8.30
CA SER A 123 1.51 0.27 7.20
C SER A 123 0.71 1.54 7.50
N HIS A 124 -0.52 1.43 7.99
CA HIS A 124 -1.34 2.59 8.38
C HIS A 124 -0.72 3.39 9.53
N LEU A 125 -0.10 2.73 10.51
CA LEU A 125 0.63 3.39 11.59
C LEU A 125 1.83 4.17 11.05
N LEU A 126 2.61 3.58 10.15
CA LEU A 126 3.75 4.29 9.55
C LEU A 126 3.34 5.37 8.54
N TRP A 127 2.14 5.32 8.00
CA TRP A 127 1.58 6.45 7.27
C TRP A 127 1.18 7.59 8.22
N LEU A 128 0.46 7.27 9.30
CA LEU A 128 -0.08 8.27 10.23
C LEU A 128 1.03 9.02 10.98
N SER A 129 2.10 8.33 11.36
CA SER A 129 3.17 8.88 12.18
C SER A 129 3.91 10.07 11.52
N PRO A 130 4.59 9.92 10.37
CA PRO A 130 5.21 11.03 9.66
C PRO A 130 4.20 12.08 9.18
N PHE A 131 2.98 11.67 8.80
CA PHE A 131 1.92 12.62 8.47
C PHE A 131 1.60 13.59 9.62
N MET A 132 1.57 13.09 10.87
CA MET A 132 1.43 13.95 12.05
C MET A 132 2.66 14.82 12.28
N ALA A 133 3.86 14.25 12.14
CA ALA A 133 5.11 14.98 12.34
C ALA A 133 5.26 16.16 11.36
N ASP A 134 4.87 15.97 10.09
CA ASP A 134 4.91 16.99 9.04
C ASP A 134 3.91 18.12 9.27
N ILE A 135 2.76 17.81 9.89
CA ILE A 135 1.78 18.83 10.32
C ILE A 135 2.26 19.57 11.58
N GLY A 136 3.28 19.07 12.26
CA GLY A 136 3.91 19.67 13.44
C GLY A 136 3.58 18.96 14.77
N ALA A 137 2.81 17.87 14.74
CA ALA A 137 2.45 17.09 15.92
C ALA A 137 3.47 15.95 16.15
N GLN A 138 4.49 16.21 16.97
CA GLN A 138 5.57 15.26 17.25
C GLN A 138 5.22 14.21 18.32
N THR A 139 4.31 14.48 19.25
CA THR A 139 3.99 13.51 20.32
C THR A 139 3.30 12.25 19.80
N PRO A 140 2.28 12.32 18.91
CA PRO A 140 1.64 11.12 18.37
C PRO A 140 2.60 10.22 17.60
N PHE A 141 3.65 10.80 16.99
CA PHE A 141 4.69 10.05 16.28
C PHE A 141 5.30 8.98 17.19
N PHE A 142 5.73 9.34 18.41
CA PHE A 142 6.36 8.40 19.35
C PHE A 142 5.40 7.34 19.87
N TYR A 143 4.13 7.69 20.09
CA TYR A 143 3.13 6.72 20.48
C TYR A 143 2.99 5.71 19.36
N ILE A 144 2.59 6.11 18.16
CA ILE A 144 2.37 5.22 17.03
C ILE A 144 3.53 4.24 16.76
N PHE A 145 4.79 4.66 16.91
CA PHE A 145 5.94 3.76 16.79
C PHE A 145 6.04 2.70 17.89
N ARG A 146 5.60 2.98 19.12
CA ARG A 146 5.47 2.02 20.22
C ARG A 146 4.49 0.90 19.85
N GLU A 147 3.29 1.21 19.38
CA GLU A 147 2.33 0.18 18.97
C GLU A 147 2.83 -0.61 17.75
N ARG A 148 3.49 0.08 16.81
CA ARG A 148 4.09 -0.57 15.65
C ARG A 148 5.20 -1.55 16.01
N GLU A 149 5.98 -1.25 17.05
CA GLU A 149 7.04 -2.12 17.55
C GLU A 149 6.48 -3.45 18.10
N LEU A 150 5.30 -3.44 18.72
CA LEU A 150 4.64 -4.66 19.20
C LEU A 150 4.29 -5.61 18.03
N ILE A 151 3.92 -5.05 16.88
CA ILE A 151 3.67 -5.85 15.66
C ILE A 151 4.97 -6.46 15.16
N TYR A 152 6.08 -5.72 15.23
CA TYR A 152 7.40 -6.24 14.84
C TYR A 152 7.87 -7.37 15.74
N ASP A 153 7.57 -7.33 17.03
CA ASP A 153 7.86 -8.45 17.92
C ASP A 153 7.01 -9.70 17.59
N LEU A 154 5.81 -9.53 17.02
CA LEU A 154 4.99 -10.64 16.51
C LEU A 154 5.58 -11.21 15.21
N PHE A 155 6.03 -10.35 14.29
CA PHE A 155 6.68 -10.79 13.06
C PHE A 155 8.01 -11.47 13.32
N GLU A 156 8.83 -10.94 14.22
CA GLU A 156 10.09 -11.54 14.61
C GLU A 156 9.88 -12.92 15.24
N ALA A 157 8.87 -13.07 16.09
CA ALA A 157 8.53 -14.36 16.69
C ALA A 157 8.13 -15.41 15.63
N ALA A 158 7.39 -15.03 14.60
CA ALA A 158 6.91 -15.97 13.57
C ALA A 158 7.95 -16.26 12.48
N THR A 159 8.75 -15.27 12.09
CA THR A 159 9.60 -15.33 10.88
C THR A 159 11.10 -15.28 11.18
N GLY A 160 11.48 -14.84 12.38
CA GLY A 160 12.86 -14.58 12.78
C GLY A 160 13.43 -13.24 12.28
N MET A 161 12.65 -12.45 11.54
CA MET A 161 13.06 -11.14 11.03
C MET A 161 12.06 -10.05 11.44
N ARG A 162 12.57 -8.83 11.69
CA ARG A 162 11.73 -7.65 12.01
C ARG A 162 11.14 -6.96 10.79
N MET A 163 11.84 -7.07 9.66
CA MET A 163 11.47 -6.55 8.35
C MET A 163 11.97 -7.50 7.28
N MET A 164 11.40 -7.44 6.07
CA MET A 164 11.81 -8.26 4.93
C MET A 164 11.71 -9.76 5.22
N HIS A 165 10.53 -10.18 5.66
CA HIS A 165 10.29 -11.45 6.32
C HIS A 165 10.54 -12.69 5.44
N ASN A 166 10.27 -12.59 4.14
CA ASN A 166 10.42 -13.71 3.19
C ASN A 166 9.69 -14.97 3.70
N TYR A 167 8.46 -14.76 4.20
CA TYR A 167 7.70 -15.73 4.98
C TYR A 167 6.71 -16.51 4.11
N PHE A 168 6.06 -15.86 3.15
CA PHE A 168 5.16 -16.57 2.25
C PHE A 168 5.95 -17.41 1.24
N ARG A 169 5.41 -18.58 0.90
CA ARG A 169 5.99 -19.53 -0.04
C ARG A 169 4.91 -20.04 -0.96
N ILE A 170 5.29 -20.43 -2.17
CA ILE A 170 4.37 -21.08 -3.09
C ILE A 170 3.87 -22.37 -2.45
N GLY A 171 2.56 -22.50 -2.29
CA GLY A 171 1.87 -23.60 -1.61
C GLY A 171 1.66 -23.42 -0.10
N GLY A 172 2.00 -22.26 0.49
CA GLY A 172 1.69 -21.98 1.90
C GLY A 172 2.60 -20.94 2.57
N VAL A 173 3.09 -21.27 3.76
CA VAL A 173 4.00 -20.42 4.55
C VAL A 173 5.30 -21.15 4.87
N ALA A 174 6.39 -20.43 5.13
CA ALA A 174 7.70 -21.02 5.37
C ALA A 174 7.80 -21.80 6.70
N ALA A 175 7.11 -21.32 7.74
CA ALA A 175 7.07 -21.93 9.07
C ALA A 175 5.70 -21.70 9.72
N ASP A 176 5.25 -22.61 10.57
CA ASP A 176 4.03 -22.41 11.37
C ASP A 176 4.25 -21.39 12.50
N LEU A 177 3.16 -20.90 13.08
CA LEU A 177 3.17 -20.00 14.23
C LEU A 177 3.71 -20.70 15.48
N PRO A 178 4.59 -20.05 16.27
CA PRO A 178 5.11 -20.64 17.49
C PRO A 178 4.04 -20.75 18.57
N HIS A 179 4.27 -21.65 19.54
CA HIS A 179 3.36 -21.83 20.66
C HIS A 179 3.16 -20.52 21.46
N GLY A 180 1.91 -20.18 21.79
CA GLY A 180 1.55 -18.95 22.52
C GLY A 180 1.57 -17.67 21.67
N TRP A 181 1.83 -17.77 20.37
CA TRP A 181 1.80 -16.61 19.47
C TRP A 181 0.40 -16.01 19.32
N ILE A 182 -0.63 -16.87 19.23
CA ILE A 182 -2.03 -16.46 19.08
C ILE A 182 -2.47 -15.63 20.29
N ASP A 183 -2.17 -16.08 21.52
CA ASP A 183 -2.50 -15.37 22.75
C ASP A 183 -1.84 -13.99 22.81
N LYS A 184 -0.57 -13.90 22.38
CA LYS A 184 0.17 -12.63 22.30
C LYS A 184 -0.46 -11.68 21.27
N CYS A 185 -0.91 -12.20 20.13
CA CYS A 185 -1.58 -11.42 19.08
C CYS A 185 -2.97 -10.94 19.53
N LEU A 186 -3.74 -11.76 20.26
CA LEU A 186 -5.00 -11.35 20.87
C LEU A 186 -4.80 -10.23 21.89
N TYR A 187 -3.80 -10.37 22.77
CA TYR A 187 -3.44 -9.30 23.70
C TYR A 187 -3.09 -7.99 22.98
N PHE A 188 -2.34 -8.07 21.88
CA PHE A 188 -2.04 -6.91 21.05
C PHE A 188 -3.32 -6.27 20.47
N CYS A 189 -4.27 -7.07 19.97
CA CYS A 189 -5.53 -6.56 19.43
C CYS A 189 -6.31 -5.74 20.45
N ASP A 190 -6.43 -6.24 21.68
CA ASP A 190 -7.13 -5.54 22.77
C ASP A 190 -6.41 -4.26 23.20
N TYR A 191 -5.07 -4.32 23.32
CA TYR A 191 -4.25 -3.17 23.63
C TYR A 191 -4.34 -2.08 22.54
N PHE A 192 -4.28 -2.49 21.27
CA PHE A 192 -4.26 -1.58 20.13
C PHE A 192 -5.59 -0.84 19.96
N LEU A 193 -6.74 -1.46 20.27
CA LEU A 193 -8.03 -0.78 20.31
C LEU A 193 -8.04 0.42 21.27
N THR A 194 -7.38 0.28 22.42
CA THR A 194 -7.21 1.37 23.39
C THR A 194 -6.33 2.49 22.81
N GLY A 195 -5.23 2.12 22.15
CA GLY A 195 -4.35 3.08 21.46
C GLY A 195 -5.06 3.85 20.35
N VAL A 196 -5.87 3.19 19.52
CA VAL A 196 -6.66 3.84 18.46
C VAL A 196 -7.66 4.84 19.05
N ALA A 197 -8.32 4.50 20.17
CA ALA A 197 -9.22 5.43 20.85
C ALA A 197 -8.49 6.66 21.39
N GLU A 198 -7.27 6.48 21.92
CA GLU A 198 -6.40 7.57 22.35
C GLU A 198 -6.03 8.49 21.17
N TYR A 199 -5.63 7.92 20.03
CA TYR A 199 -5.32 8.71 18.83
C TYR A 199 -6.53 9.50 18.32
N GLN A 200 -7.73 8.91 18.33
CA GLN A 200 -8.93 9.63 17.93
C GLN A 200 -9.24 10.81 18.84
N LYS A 201 -8.97 10.67 20.14
CA LYS A 201 -9.13 11.75 21.11
C LYS A 201 -8.09 12.85 20.93
N LEU A 202 -6.83 12.49 20.66
CA LEU A 202 -5.72 13.44 20.51
C LEU A 202 -5.71 14.15 19.15
N ILE A 203 -6.07 13.44 18.07
CA ILE A 203 -5.91 13.92 16.69
C ILE A 203 -7.25 14.36 16.10
N THR A 204 -8.25 13.47 16.08
CA THR A 204 -9.49 13.69 15.32
C THR A 204 -10.30 14.88 15.82
N HIS A 205 -10.28 15.14 17.13
CA HIS A 205 -11.02 16.25 17.75
C HIS A 205 -10.20 17.54 17.88
N ASN A 206 -8.95 17.56 17.41
CA ASN A 206 -8.09 18.73 17.55
C ASN A 206 -8.46 19.77 16.48
N PRO A 207 -8.88 21.00 16.86
CA PRO A 207 -9.26 22.03 15.90
C PRO A 207 -8.12 22.44 14.97
N ILE A 208 -6.87 22.42 15.44
CA ILE A 208 -5.69 22.75 14.63
C ILE A 208 -5.49 21.70 13.53
N PHE A 209 -5.76 20.43 13.83
CA PHE A 209 -5.63 19.37 12.84
C PHE A 209 -6.74 19.48 11.78
N LEU A 210 -7.98 19.71 12.21
CA LEU A 210 -9.11 19.87 11.30
C LEU A 210 -8.89 21.05 10.33
N GLU A 211 -8.48 22.22 10.84
CA GLU A 211 -8.20 23.40 9.99
C GLU A 211 -7.11 23.15 8.92
N ARG A 212 -6.19 22.21 9.18
CA ARG A 212 -5.06 21.89 8.29
C ARG A 212 -5.36 20.79 7.27
N VAL A 213 -6.50 20.11 7.37
CA VAL A 213 -6.77 18.88 6.60
C VAL A 213 -8.16 18.90 5.95
N GLU A 214 -9.14 19.53 6.61
CA GLU A 214 -10.50 19.67 6.11
C GLU A 214 -10.54 20.52 4.84
N GLY A 215 -11.17 20.00 3.78
CA GLY A 215 -11.32 20.68 2.50
C GLY A 215 -10.03 20.86 1.69
N ILE A 216 -8.93 20.17 2.07
CA ILE A 216 -7.66 20.22 1.34
C ILE A 216 -7.46 18.97 0.47
N GLY A 217 -7.10 19.19 -0.79
CA GLY A 217 -6.79 18.12 -1.75
C GLY A 217 -8.02 17.25 -2.05
N ILE A 218 -9.15 17.90 -2.32
CA ILE A 218 -10.41 17.27 -2.73
C ILE A 218 -10.18 16.55 -4.06
N ILE A 219 -10.64 15.30 -4.14
CA ILE A 219 -10.62 14.49 -5.35
C ILE A 219 -12.05 14.04 -5.61
N ASP A 220 -12.57 14.37 -6.79
CA ASP A 220 -13.90 13.93 -7.20
C ASP A 220 -13.91 12.44 -7.58
N THR A 221 -15.07 11.79 -7.47
CA THR A 221 -15.27 10.38 -7.88
C THR A 221 -14.77 10.09 -9.30
N GLU A 222 -15.14 10.95 -10.26
CA GLU A 222 -14.77 10.79 -11.67
C GLU A 222 -13.27 10.97 -11.89
N GLU A 223 -12.64 11.93 -11.20
CA GLU A 223 -11.20 12.15 -11.26
C GLU A 223 -10.43 10.97 -10.67
N ALA A 224 -10.88 10.44 -9.53
CA ALA A 224 -10.28 9.27 -8.90
C ALA A 224 -10.28 8.05 -9.84
N LEU A 225 -11.36 7.83 -10.58
CA LEU A 225 -11.46 6.75 -11.57
C LEU A 225 -10.57 7.01 -12.79
N ASN A 226 -10.61 8.22 -13.34
CA ASN A 226 -9.84 8.58 -14.53
C ASN A 226 -8.32 8.53 -14.29
N TRP A 227 -7.88 8.86 -13.08
CA TRP A 227 -6.47 8.76 -12.69
C TRP A 227 -6.05 7.36 -12.23
N GLY A 228 -6.99 6.41 -12.13
CA GLY A 228 -6.71 5.05 -11.67
C GLY A 228 -6.29 4.99 -10.19
N LEU A 229 -6.81 5.89 -9.35
CA LEU A 229 -6.55 5.86 -7.91
C LEU A 229 -7.13 4.58 -7.29
N SER A 230 -6.46 4.04 -6.27
CA SER A 230 -6.85 2.78 -5.64
C SER A 230 -6.78 2.85 -4.11
N GLY A 231 -7.37 1.84 -3.45
CA GLY A 231 -7.35 1.68 -2.00
C GLY A 231 -8.08 2.80 -1.26
N PRO A 232 -7.52 3.30 -0.12
CA PRO A 232 -8.18 4.32 0.70
C PRO A 232 -8.47 5.64 -0.04
N MET A 233 -7.68 5.97 -1.09
CA MET A 233 -7.90 7.19 -1.89
C MET A 233 -9.24 7.17 -2.61
N LEU A 234 -9.54 6.03 -3.24
CA LEU A 234 -10.78 5.81 -3.99
C LEU A 234 -11.99 5.71 -3.04
N ARG A 235 -11.82 5.02 -1.90
CA ARG A 235 -12.87 4.89 -0.88
C ARG A 235 -13.22 6.17 -0.16
N ALA A 236 -12.25 7.06 0.04
CA ALA A 236 -12.51 8.38 0.61
C ALA A 236 -13.28 9.31 -0.34
N SER A 237 -13.29 8.99 -1.64
CA SER A 237 -13.95 9.77 -2.68
C SER A 237 -15.38 9.29 -2.97
N GLY A 238 -15.93 8.34 -2.19
CA GLY A 238 -17.33 7.89 -2.31
C GLY A 238 -17.56 6.55 -3.01
N ILE A 239 -16.50 5.85 -3.44
CA ILE A 239 -16.62 4.58 -4.15
C ILE A 239 -16.36 3.41 -3.20
N GLN A 240 -17.37 2.57 -2.98
CA GLN A 240 -17.29 1.39 -2.10
C GLN A 240 -16.65 0.20 -2.81
N TRP A 241 -15.34 0.29 -3.08
CA TRP A 241 -14.58 -0.76 -3.76
C TRP A 241 -13.42 -1.25 -2.89
N ASP A 242 -13.32 -2.56 -2.69
CA ASP A 242 -12.20 -3.22 -2.03
C ASP A 242 -11.93 -4.58 -2.69
N LEU A 243 -10.69 -4.81 -3.13
CA LEU A 243 -10.31 -6.07 -3.78
C LEU A 243 -10.55 -7.30 -2.89
N ARG A 244 -10.48 -7.16 -1.56
CA ARG A 244 -10.74 -8.28 -0.64
C ARG A 244 -12.17 -8.84 -0.74
N LYS A 245 -13.14 -8.01 -1.12
CA LYS A 245 -14.54 -8.44 -1.34
C LYS A 245 -14.85 -8.78 -2.79
N VAL A 246 -14.01 -8.37 -3.74
CA VAL A 246 -14.27 -8.54 -5.16
C VAL A 246 -13.55 -9.78 -5.70
N ASP A 247 -12.25 -9.88 -5.39
CA ASP A 247 -11.40 -10.97 -5.89
C ASP A 247 -11.44 -12.20 -4.97
N HIS A 248 -12.00 -12.06 -3.75
CA HIS A 248 -12.21 -13.17 -2.82
C HIS A 248 -10.94 -14.01 -2.55
N TYR A 249 -9.77 -13.34 -2.50
CA TYR A 249 -8.49 -14.03 -2.36
C TYR A 249 -8.27 -14.52 -0.92
N GLU A 250 -7.49 -15.59 -0.75
CA GLU A 250 -7.26 -16.26 0.55
C GLU A 250 -8.58 -16.69 1.22
N CYS A 251 -8.84 -16.26 2.46
CA CYS A 251 -10.01 -16.65 3.26
C CYS A 251 -10.83 -15.44 3.75
N TYR A 252 -10.74 -14.29 3.07
CA TYR A 252 -11.47 -13.07 3.49
C TYR A 252 -13.00 -13.22 3.49
N ASP A 253 -13.53 -14.22 2.79
CA ASP A 253 -14.98 -14.52 2.70
C ASP A 253 -15.55 -15.15 3.96
N GLU A 254 -14.70 -15.79 4.77
CA GLU A 254 -15.13 -16.42 6.02
C GLU A 254 -15.29 -15.39 7.15
N PHE A 255 -14.82 -14.14 6.95
CA PHE A 255 -14.84 -13.08 7.96
C PHE A 255 -15.93 -12.03 7.69
N TYR A 256 -16.58 -11.60 8.78
CA TYR A 256 -17.59 -10.55 8.73
C TYR A 256 -16.96 -9.17 8.95
N TRP A 257 -16.85 -8.41 7.86
CA TRP A 257 -16.32 -7.06 7.90
C TRP A 257 -16.98 -6.09 6.91
N GLU A 258 -16.86 -4.80 7.19
CA GLU A 258 -17.48 -3.72 6.41
C GLU A 258 -16.44 -2.85 5.69
N ILE A 259 -16.75 -2.45 4.45
CA ILE A 259 -15.89 -1.54 3.69
C ILE A 259 -16.08 -0.15 4.26
N GLN A 260 -14.99 0.43 4.76
CA GLN A 260 -14.95 1.80 5.27
C GLN A 260 -14.81 2.77 4.08
N TRP A 261 -15.72 3.73 3.98
CA TRP A 261 -15.74 4.73 2.91
C TRP A 261 -16.20 6.09 3.45
N GLN A 262 -15.91 7.15 2.70
CA GLN A 262 -16.32 8.52 2.98
C GLN A 262 -16.71 9.19 1.66
N LYS A 263 -17.45 10.31 1.70
CA LYS A 263 -18.01 10.95 0.50
C LYS A 263 -17.24 12.21 0.09
N GLU A 264 -16.53 12.82 1.03
CA GLU A 264 -16.02 14.18 0.94
C GLU A 264 -14.79 14.30 0.03
N GLY A 265 -14.03 13.22 -0.17
CA GLY A 265 -12.87 13.19 -1.07
C GLY A 265 -11.66 14.01 -0.60
N ASP A 266 -11.76 14.66 0.56
CA ASP A 266 -10.72 15.50 1.13
C ASP A 266 -9.68 14.71 1.93
N SER A 267 -8.65 15.40 2.41
CA SER A 267 -7.60 14.77 3.20
C SER A 267 -8.13 14.21 4.54
N LEU A 268 -9.20 14.78 5.08
CA LEU A 268 -9.82 14.33 6.33
C LEU A 268 -10.57 13.02 6.12
N ALA A 269 -11.35 12.90 5.05
CA ALA A 269 -12.00 11.67 4.63
C ALA A 269 -10.99 10.53 4.47
N ARG A 270 -9.85 10.79 3.83
CA ARG A 270 -8.75 9.81 3.70
C ARG A 270 -8.16 9.37 5.03
N TYR A 271 -8.03 10.31 5.97
CA TYR A 271 -7.60 9.99 7.33
C TYR A 271 -8.62 9.11 8.06
N LEU A 272 -9.91 9.48 8.03
CA LEU A 272 -10.98 8.74 8.69
C LEU A 272 -11.11 7.31 8.15
N VAL A 273 -11.04 7.13 6.82
CA VAL A 273 -11.05 5.80 6.19
C VAL A 273 -9.93 4.93 6.75
N ARG A 274 -8.69 5.42 6.81
CA ARG A 274 -7.54 4.64 7.33
C ARG A 274 -7.66 4.31 8.82
N ILE A 275 -8.16 5.24 9.64
CA ILE A 275 -8.41 4.96 11.08
C ILE A 275 -9.48 3.88 11.25
N CYS A 276 -10.58 3.96 10.49
CA CYS A 276 -11.63 2.96 10.54
C CYS A 276 -11.17 1.61 9.99
N GLU A 277 -10.36 1.60 8.93
CA GLU A 277 -9.74 0.37 8.40
C GLU A 277 -8.87 -0.33 9.44
N MET A 278 -8.10 0.41 10.25
CA MET A 278 -7.33 -0.21 11.35
C MET A 278 -8.24 -0.93 12.36
N LYS A 279 -9.40 -0.34 12.72
CA LYS A 279 -10.37 -0.99 13.60
C LYS A 279 -10.98 -2.24 12.96
N GLU A 280 -11.32 -2.16 11.69
CA GLU A 280 -11.87 -3.28 10.95
C GLU A 280 -10.85 -4.42 10.79
N SER A 281 -9.58 -4.08 10.62
CA SER A 281 -8.48 -5.05 10.54
C SER A 281 -8.36 -5.85 11.84
N ILE A 282 -8.51 -5.19 13.00
CA ILE A 282 -8.52 -5.87 14.31
C ILE A 282 -9.69 -6.84 14.41
N LYS A 283 -10.87 -6.43 13.94
CA LYS A 283 -12.06 -7.28 13.94
C LYS A 283 -11.88 -8.53 13.06
N ILE A 284 -11.20 -8.39 11.93
CA ILE A 284 -10.83 -9.53 11.07
C ILE A 284 -9.81 -10.43 11.80
N LEU A 285 -8.79 -9.84 12.44
CA LEU A 285 -7.78 -10.58 13.18
C LEU A 285 -8.36 -11.42 14.32
N GLN A 286 -9.28 -10.85 15.11
CA GLN A 286 -9.97 -11.57 16.20
C GLN A 286 -10.75 -12.77 15.65
N GLN A 287 -11.53 -12.58 14.58
CA GLN A 287 -12.28 -13.66 13.92
C GLN A 287 -11.34 -14.75 13.35
N ALA A 288 -10.25 -14.35 12.71
CA ALA A 288 -9.29 -15.28 12.13
C ALA A 288 -8.56 -16.11 13.20
N MET A 289 -8.26 -15.53 14.36
CA MET A 289 -7.61 -16.23 15.47
C MET A 289 -8.55 -17.21 16.19
N GLU A 290 -9.84 -16.88 16.31
CA GLU A 290 -10.85 -17.78 16.87
C GLU A 290 -11.15 -18.98 15.93
N GLY A 291 -11.10 -18.75 14.62
CA GLY A 291 -11.45 -19.74 13.59
C GLY A 291 -10.29 -20.56 13.02
N ILE A 292 -9.04 -20.38 13.50
CA ILE A 292 -7.88 -20.98 12.83
C ILE A 292 -7.94 -22.52 12.85
N PRO A 293 -7.97 -23.19 11.68
CA PRO A 293 -8.05 -24.64 11.64
C PRO A 293 -6.69 -25.29 11.96
N GLU A 294 -6.74 -26.47 12.56
CA GLU A 294 -5.59 -27.38 12.60
C GLU A 294 -5.33 -27.94 11.19
N GLY A 295 -4.06 -28.18 10.86
CA GLY A 295 -3.69 -28.75 9.57
C GLY A 295 -2.26 -28.41 9.14
N PRO A 296 -1.85 -28.82 7.92
CA PRO A 296 -0.54 -28.47 7.39
C PRO A 296 -0.47 -26.99 7.03
N TYR A 297 0.69 -26.38 7.24
CA TYR A 297 0.97 -24.97 6.90
C TYR A 297 1.64 -24.81 5.51
N GLU A 298 2.13 -25.91 4.92
CA GLU A 298 2.66 -25.95 3.55
C GLU A 298 2.07 -27.15 2.79
N ASN A 299 1.80 -26.96 1.50
CA ASN A 299 1.49 -28.05 0.61
C ASN A 299 2.81 -28.68 0.09
N LEU A 300 3.16 -29.84 0.65
CA LEU A 300 4.42 -30.55 0.38
C LEU A 300 4.54 -31.05 -1.07
N GLU A 301 3.42 -31.28 -1.75
CA GLU A 301 3.40 -31.82 -3.12
C GLU A 301 3.81 -30.76 -4.16
N THR A 302 3.70 -29.49 -3.80
CA THR A 302 3.86 -28.35 -4.70
C THR A 302 5.31 -27.98 -5.07
N ARG A 303 6.32 -28.69 -4.53
CA ARG A 303 7.73 -28.31 -4.74
C ARG A 303 8.22 -28.50 -6.18
N CYS A 304 7.43 -29.13 -7.06
CA CYS A 304 7.80 -29.33 -8.46
C CYS A 304 6.93 -28.48 -9.39
N PHE A 305 7.37 -27.26 -9.69
CA PHE A 305 7.07 -26.71 -11.02
C PHE A 305 7.87 -27.54 -12.01
N ASP A 306 7.18 -28.35 -12.82
CA ASP A 306 7.79 -28.92 -14.01
C ASP A 306 8.34 -27.75 -14.83
N ARG A 307 9.65 -27.76 -15.11
CA ARG A 307 10.28 -26.76 -15.98
C ARG A 307 9.79 -27.00 -17.40
N ILE A 308 8.59 -26.52 -17.71
CA ILE A 308 8.13 -26.42 -19.09
C ILE A 308 9.06 -25.40 -19.75
N LYS A 309 9.85 -25.84 -20.72
CA LYS A 309 10.60 -24.94 -21.60
C LYS A 309 9.58 -24.25 -22.52
N ASN A 310 9.29 -22.99 -22.21
CA ASN A 310 8.45 -22.06 -22.99
C ASN A 310 6.93 -22.37 -23.03
N PRO A 311 6.24 -22.24 -21.90
CA PRO A 311 4.79 -22.07 -21.92
C PRO A 311 4.42 -20.64 -22.37
N GLU A 312 3.54 -20.52 -23.37
CA GLU A 312 2.96 -19.24 -23.82
C GLU A 312 1.91 -18.73 -22.82
N TRP A 313 2.34 -18.19 -21.68
CA TRP A 313 1.43 -17.65 -20.66
C TRP A 313 0.98 -16.20 -20.93
N ASN A 314 1.68 -15.46 -21.79
CA ASN A 314 1.53 -14.01 -21.95
C ASN A 314 0.86 -13.61 -23.28
N TYR A 315 -0.40 -13.99 -23.49
CA TYR A 315 -1.26 -13.31 -24.48
C TYR A 315 -1.91 -12.08 -23.84
N PHE A 316 -1.09 -11.12 -23.42
CA PHE A 316 -1.56 -9.75 -23.20
C PHE A 316 -0.99 -8.89 -24.34
N GLU A 317 -1.85 -8.39 -25.23
CA GLU A 317 -1.45 -7.39 -26.22
C GLU A 317 -1.03 -6.11 -25.50
N TYR A 318 0.27 -5.93 -25.28
CA TYR A 318 0.82 -4.63 -24.94
C TYR A 318 0.67 -3.70 -26.14
N ARG A 319 -0.46 -3.00 -26.26
CA ARG A 319 -0.54 -1.81 -27.11
C ARG A 319 0.11 -0.66 -26.33
N LEU A 320 1.44 -0.58 -26.39
CA LEU A 320 2.21 0.59 -25.95
C LEU A 320 1.76 1.82 -26.76
N LEU A 321 0.70 2.49 -26.31
CA LEU A 321 0.30 3.81 -26.81
C LEU A 321 1.20 4.86 -26.15
N VAL A 322 2.47 4.88 -26.54
CA VAL A 322 3.33 6.03 -26.27
C VAL A 322 2.90 7.14 -27.23
N LYS A 323 2.02 8.03 -26.79
CA LYS A 323 1.83 9.34 -27.44
C LYS A 323 3.05 10.20 -27.12
N ASN A 324 4.14 10.01 -27.86
CA ASN A 324 5.18 11.03 -27.99
C ASN A 324 4.90 11.83 -29.28
N PRO A 325 4.82 13.17 -29.25
CA PRO A 325 4.49 13.99 -30.43
C PRO A 325 5.56 14.01 -31.54
N LEU A 326 6.68 13.30 -31.40
CA LEU A 326 7.82 13.42 -32.31
C LEU A 326 8.38 12.04 -32.70
N ARG A 327 8.19 11.71 -33.99
CA ARG A 327 8.78 10.63 -34.80
C ARG A 327 8.49 9.17 -34.40
N LEU A 328 7.61 8.56 -35.21
CA LEU A 328 7.51 7.12 -35.45
C LEU A 328 8.86 6.56 -35.94
N LEU A 329 9.53 5.79 -35.08
CA LEU A 329 10.57 4.83 -35.48
C LEU A 329 9.96 3.44 -35.38
N ASN A 330 9.64 2.84 -36.53
CA ASN A 330 9.23 1.44 -36.62
C ASN A 330 10.41 0.55 -36.24
N CYS A 331 10.28 -0.21 -35.15
CA CYS A 331 11.20 -1.31 -34.85
C CYS A 331 10.67 -2.56 -35.60
N PRO A 332 11.47 -3.21 -36.47
CA PRO A 332 11.02 -4.38 -37.21
C PRO A 332 10.82 -5.58 -36.28
N SER A 333 9.67 -6.25 -36.46
CA SER A 333 9.36 -7.56 -35.89
C SER A 333 10.44 -8.57 -36.28
N LYS A 334 11.34 -8.89 -35.35
CA LYS A 334 12.24 -10.04 -35.52
C LYS A 334 11.43 -11.32 -35.28
N ASN A 335 11.07 -11.96 -36.39
CA ASN A 335 10.80 -13.40 -36.42
C ASN A 335 12.06 -14.12 -35.92
N PHE A 336 11.94 -14.86 -34.83
CA PHE A 336 12.91 -15.90 -34.48
C PHE A 336 12.25 -17.25 -34.78
N MET A 337 12.89 -17.96 -35.71
CA MET A 337 12.72 -19.39 -35.97
C MET A 337 13.16 -20.22 -34.77
#